data_AF-A0A428P721-F1
#
_entry.id   AF-A0A428P721-F1
#
_cell.length_a   1.000
_cell.length_b   1.000
_cell.length_c   1.000
_cell.angle_alpha   90.00
_cell.angle_beta   90.00
_cell.angle_gamma   90.00
#
_symmetry.space_group_name_H-M   'P 1'
#
loop_
_entity.id
_entity.type
_entity.pdbx_description
1 polymer ?
#
loop_
_entity_poly.entity_id
_entity_poly.type
_entity_poly.pdbx_seq_one_letter_code
_entity_poly.pdbx_strand_id
1 'polypeptide(L)'
;MLTHWATFNTYVPDDSATAAQVAETRVAMIKETSSKVGADVYVEPSLQVEYGCNITVGDRFYANFNTVILDCAHVMIGDRVFFRNGVSLITATHETSLQSRRDDIEYPEAITIGDDY
;
A
#
# COMPACT_ATOMS: atom_id res chain seq x y z
N MET A 1 7.22 12.98 -0.52
CA MET A 1 6.41 11.76 -0.33
C MET A 1 5.09 11.82 -1.10
N LEU A 2 4.19 12.79 -0.84
CA LEU A 2 2.85 12.86 -1.46
C LEU A 2 2.78 12.85 -3.00
N THR A 3 3.82 13.33 -3.70
CA THR A 3 3.81 13.45 -5.17
C THR A 3 3.90 12.12 -5.92
N HIS A 4 4.51 11.09 -5.33
CA HIS A 4 4.72 9.79 -6.01
C HIS A 4 3.40 9.02 -6.13
N TRP A 5 2.61 8.96 -5.05
CA TRP A 5 1.31 8.29 -5.05
C TRP A 5 0.27 9.00 -5.92
N ALA A 6 0.34 10.33 -6.02
CA ALA A 6 -0.47 11.07 -6.98
C ALA A 6 -0.15 10.66 -8.42
N THR A 7 1.15 10.52 -8.75
CA THR A 7 1.60 10.08 -10.08
C THR A 7 1.14 8.67 -10.40
N PHE A 8 1.23 7.73 -9.45
CA PHE A 8 0.72 6.37 -9.63
C PHE A 8 -0.77 6.36 -9.98
N ASN A 9 -1.58 7.13 -9.27
CA ASN A 9 -3.03 7.14 -9.41
C ASN A 9 -3.52 7.87 -10.68
N THR A 10 -2.75 8.82 -11.20
CA THR A 10 -3.10 9.58 -12.41
C THR A 10 -2.35 9.12 -13.65
N TYR A 11 -1.49 8.09 -13.53
CA TYR A 11 -0.79 7.51 -14.66
C TYR A 11 -1.78 6.90 -15.66
N VAL A 12 -1.78 7.46 -16.86
CA VAL A 12 -2.51 6.95 -18.02
C VAL A 12 -1.49 6.23 -18.92
N PRO A 13 -1.64 4.92 -19.16
CA PRO A 13 -0.75 4.20 -20.05
C PRO A 13 -0.97 4.62 -21.51
N ASP A 14 0.07 4.45 -22.33
CA ASP A 14 -0.05 4.60 -23.78
C ASP A 14 -1.00 3.56 -24.36
N ASP A 15 -1.80 3.92 -25.38
CA ASP A 15 -2.79 3.03 -26.00
C ASP A 15 -2.17 1.75 -26.59
N SER A 16 -0.87 1.78 -26.92
CA SER A 16 -0.12 0.63 -27.42
C SER A 16 0.53 -0.23 -26.32
N ALA A 17 0.50 0.22 -25.06
CA ALA A 17 1.09 -0.51 -23.96
C ALA A 17 0.31 -1.79 -23.63
N THR A 18 1.04 -2.89 -23.45
CA THR A 18 0.46 -4.15 -22.97
C THR A 18 0.19 -4.09 -21.47
N ALA A 19 -0.73 -4.92 -20.97
CA ALA A 19 -1.04 -5.00 -19.54
C ALA A 19 0.21 -5.28 -18.67
N ALA A 20 1.15 -6.10 -19.17
CA ALA A 20 2.41 -6.38 -18.48
C ALA A 20 3.29 -5.12 -18.34
N GLN A 21 3.43 -4.33 -19.41
CA GLN A 21 4.19 -3.08 -19.36
C GLN A 21 3.57 -2.04 -18.42
N VAL A 22 2.24 -1.98 -18.38
CA VAL A 22 1.51 -1.13 -17.43
C VAL A 22 1.76 -1.58 -16.00
N ALA A 23 1.71 -2.89 -15.73
CA ALA A 23 2.02 -3.46 -14.43
C ALA A 23 3.46 -3.15 -13.99
N GLU A 24 4.44 -3.39 -14.85
CA GLU A 24 5.85 -3.11 -14.58
C GLU A 24 6.08 -1.64 -14.25
N THR A 25 5.48 -0.74 -15.02
CA THR A 25 5.59 0.72 -14.80
C THR A 25 5.01 1.11 -13.44
N ARG A 26 3.83 0.59 -13.10
CA ARG A 26 3.18 0.81 -11.80
C ARG A 26 4.01 0.27 -10.63
N VAL A 27 4.55 -0.93 -10.74
CA VAL A 27 5.40 -1.54 -9.71
C VAL A 27 6.70 -0.76 -9.53
N ALA A 28 7.28 -0.23 -10.61
CA ALA A 28 8.46 0.63 -10.53
C ALA A 28 8.19 1.87 -9.67
N MET A 29 7.04 2.54 -9.85
CA MET A 29 6.64 3.69 -9.03
C MET A 29 6.47 3.32 -7.54
N ILE A 30 5.89 2.15 -7.23
CA ILE A 30 5.69 1.68 -5.84
C ILE A 30 7.03 1.36 -5.16
N LYS A 31 7.99 0.82 -5.91
CA LYS A 31 9.34 0.48 -5.42
C LYS A 31 10.15 1.69 -4.96
N GLU A 32 9.86 2.87 -5.49
CA GLU A 32 10.56 4.11 -5.09
C GLU A 32 10.20 4.57 -3.67
N THR A 33 9.03 4.19 -3.17
CA THR A 33 8.50 4.66 -1.88
C THR A 33 8.36 3.55 -0.83
N SER A 34 8.31 2.29 -1.24
CA SER A 34 8.13 1.14 -0.34
C SER A 34 9.47 0.58 0.16
N SER A 35 9.52 0.04 1.38
CA SER A 35 10.75 -0.54 1.93
C SER A 35 11.19 -1.80 1.20
N LYS A 36 10.24 -2.69 0.88
CA LYS A 36 10.48 -3.92 0.13
C LYS A 36 9.28 -4.25 -0.74
N VAL A 37 9.55 -4.60 -1.99
CA VAL A 37 8.55 -5.14 -2.93
C VAL A 37 9.15 -6.35 -3.63
N GLY A 38 8.49 -7.50 -3.50
CA GLY A 38 8.92 -8.75 -4.12
C GLY A 38 8.78 -8.80 -5.65
N ALA A 39 8.88 -10.01 -6.19
CA ALA A 39 8.63 -10.34 -7.58
C ALA A 39 7.13 -10.54 -7.85
N ASP A 40 6.73 -10.42 -9.13
CA ASP A 40 5.36 -10.69 -9.60
C ASP A 40 4.26 -9.94 -8.81
N VAL A 41 4.52 -8.66 -8.52
CA VAL A 41 3.59 -7.77 -7.83
C VAL A 41 2.69 -7.07 -8.84
N TYR A 42 1.41 -6.92 -8.53
CA TYR A 42 0.46 -6.19 -9.35
C TYR A 42 -0.48 -5.37 -8.47
N VAL A 43 -0.64 -4.08 -8.78
CA VAL A 43 -1.49 -3.17 -8.00
C VAL A 43 -2.32 -2.32 -8.94
N GLU A 44 -3.63 -2.33 -8.74
CA GLU A 44 -4.55 -1.43 -9.43
C GLU A 44 -4.64 -0.07 -8.69
N PRO A 45 -4.74 1.05 -9.42
CA PRO A 45 -5.18 2.30 -8.83
C PRO A 45 -6.66 2.19 -8.38
N SER A 46 -7.25 3.05 -7.56
CA SER A 46 -6.55 4.02 -6.73
C SER A 46 -5.88 3.32 -5.53
N LEU A 47 -4.65 3.72 -5.23
CA LEU A 47 -3.89 3.29 -4.07
C LEU A 47 -3.63 4.52 -3.19
N GLN A 48 -4.05 4.47 -1.93
CA GLN A 48 -3.77 5.51 -0.94
C GLN A 48 -2.77 4.97 0.08
N VAL A 49 -1.63 5.64 0.21
CA VAL A 49 -0.56 5.26 1.13
C VAL A 49 -0.09 6.50 1.86
N GLU A 50 0.13 6.38 3.18
CA GLU A 50 0.50 7.51 4.03
C GLU A 50 2.00 7.85 3.92
N TYR A 51 2.87 6.90 4.24
CA TYR A 51 4.32 7.04 4.13
C TYR A 51 4.88 6.17 3.01
N GLY A 52 4.53 4.88 3.00
CA GLY A 52 5.04 3.85 2.09
C GLY A 52 6.30 3.15 2.61
N CYS A 53 7.19 3.89 3.27
CA CYS A 53 8.46 3.34 3.76
C CYS A 53 8.30 2.30 4.87
N ASN A 54 7.10 2.14 5.47
CA ASN A 54 6.85 1.12 6.47
C ASN A 54 6.20 -0.15 5.89
N ILE A 55 5.99 -0.19 4.57
CA ILE A 55 5.36 -1.31 3.87
C ILE A 55 6.41 -2.26 3.31
N THR A 56 6.22 -3.55 3.58
CA THR A 56 6.96 -4.65 2.95
C THR A 56 5.98 -5.64 2.33
N VAL A 57 6.26 -6.02 1.09
CA VAL A 57 5.45 -6.96 0.29
C VAL A 57 6.32 -8.10 -0.22
N GLY A 58 5.85 -9.33 -0.05
CA GLY A 58 6.44 -10.55 -0.58
C GLY A 58 6.24 -10.74 -2.09
N ASP A 59 6.49 -11.95 -2.54
CA ASP A 59 6.37 -12.34 -3.95
C ASP A 59 4.93 -12.73 -4.31
N ARG A 60 4.52 -12.49 -5.57
CA ARG A 60 3.18 -12.81 -6.09
C ARG A 60 2.06 -12.13 -5.30
N PHE A 61 2.18 -10.82 -5.10
CA PHE A 61 1.16 -10.00 -4.44
C PHE A 61 0.23 -9.34 -5.47
N TYR A 62 -1.07 -9.36 -5.20
CA TYR A 62 -2.06 -8.64 -5.97
C TYR A 62 -2.88 -7.72 -5.07
N ALA A 63 -3.00 -6.45 -5.44
CA ALA A 63 -3.94 -5.51 -4.83
C ALA A 63 -4.92 -4.95 -5.87
N ASN A 64 -6.20 -5.14 -5.62
CA ASN A 64 -7.27 -4.62 -6.47
C ASN A 64 -7.57 -3.14 -6.18
N PHE A 65 -8.47 -2.55 -6.97
CA PHE A 65 -8.85 -1.15 -6.91
C PHE A 65 -9.19 -0.69 -5.48
N ASN A 66 -8.80 0.53 -5.15
CA ASN A 66 -9.13 1.24 -3.91
C ASN A 66 -8.53 0.61 -2.65
N THR A 67 -7.26 0.24 -2.74
CA THR A 67 -6.50 -0.21 -1.57
C THR A 67 -6.01 0.99 -0.76
N VAL A 68 -6.20 0.96 0.56
CA VAL A 68 -5.72 2.00 1.49
C VAL A 68 -4.73 1.39 2.48
N ILE A 69 -3.55 2.00 2.65
CA ILE A 69 -2.56 1.59 3.64
C ILE A 69 -2.09 2.81 4.43
N LEU A 70 -2.54 2.93 5.68
CA LEU A 70 -2.07 3.95 6.62
C LEU A 70 -0.97 3.32 7.49
N ASP A 71 0.28 3.52 7.08
CA ASP A 71 1.47 2.84 7.60
C ASP A 71 2.25 3.68 8.63
N CYS A 72 1.57 4.22 9.65
CA CYS A 72 2.19 4.82 10.84
C CYS A 72 3.06 3.81 11.64
N ALA A 73 2.78 2.50 11.52
CA ALA A 73 3.66 1.40 11.92
C ALA A 73 3.88 0.42 10.75
N HIS A 74 4.70 -0.60 10.98
CA HIS A 74 5.03 -1.60 9.96
C HIS A 74 3.80 -2.34 9.43
N VAL A 75 3.73 -2.45 8.11
CA VAL A 75 2.78 -3.31 7.38
C VAL A 75 3.58 -4.36 6.63
N MET A 76 3.47 -5.61 7.07
CA MET A 76 4.20 -6.75 6.53
C MET A 76 3.25 -7.69 5.81
N ILE A 77 3.40 -7.83 4.51
CA ILE A 77 2.58 -8.70 3.65
C ILE A 77 3.48 -9.81 3.10
N GLY A 78 3.09 -11.07 3.34
CA GLY A 78 3.79 -12.26 2.89
C GLY A 78 3.67 -12.53 1.39
N ASP A 79 3.95 -13.77 1.00
CA ASP A 79 3.92 -14.23 -0.38
C ASP A 79 2.53 -14.76 -0.79
N ARG A 80 2.17 -14.65 -2.07
CA ARG A 80 0.90 -15.16 -2.63
C ARG A 80 -0.34 -14.57 -1.94
N VAL A 81 -0.31 -13.26 -1.71
CA VAL A 81 -1.42 -12.54 -1.06
C VAL A 81 -2.24 -11.78 -2.10
N PHE A 82 -3.56 -11.89 -2.02
CA PHE A 82 -4.52 -11.29 -2.96
C PHE A 82 -5.54 -10.42 -2.24
N PHE A 83 -5.38 -9.11 -2.28
CA PHE A 83 -6.39 -8.18 -1.80
C PHE A 83 -7.49 -7.99 -2.83
N ARG A 84 -8.73 -8.17 -2.37
CA ARG A 84 -9.93 -7.79 -3.11
C ARG A 84 -10.07 -6.26 -3.13
N ASN A 85 -11.04 -5.77 -3.89
CA ASN A 85 -11.38 -4.35 -3.96
C ASN A 85 -11.71 -3.77 -2.58
N GLY A 86 -11.20 -2.58 -2.28
CA GLY A 86 -11.55 -1.83 -1.07
C GLY A 86 -10.89 -2.34 0.22
N VAL A 87 -9.79 -3.06 0.14
CA VAL A 87 -9.04 -3.49 1.34
C VAL A 87 -8.31 -2.29 1.95
N SER A 88 -8.49 -2.12 3.25
CA SER A 88 -7.82 -1.07 4.04
C SER A 88 -7.01 -1.70 5.16
N LEU A 89 -5.72 -1.38 5.20
CA LEU A 89 -4.80 -1.72 6.30
C LEU A 89 -4.48 -0.42 7.05
N ILE A 90 -4.90 -0.33 8.31
CA ILE A 90 -4.81 0.89 9.09
C ILE A 90 -4.04 0.58 10.36
N THR A 91 -2.81 1.04 10.45
CA THR A 91 -1.96 0.88 11.64
C THR A 91 -2.16 1.99 12.65
N ALA A 92 -2.53 3.19 12.19
CA ALA A 92 -2.83 4.34 13.03
C ALA A 92 -4.06 4.07 13.92
N THR A 93 -3.92 4.29 15.22
CA THR A 93 -5.05 4.32 16.14
C THR A 93 -4.85 5.39 17.21
N HIS A 94 -5.91 5.65 17.95
CA HIS A 94 -5.99 6.70 18.94
C HIS A 94 -6.80 6.20 20.14
N GLU A 95 -6.47 6.66 21.33
CA GLU A 95 -7.25 6.30 22.51
C GLU A 95 -8.67 6.88 22.41
N THR A 96 -9.61 6.26 23.12
CA THR A 96 -11.00 6.69 23.14
C THR A 96 -11.27 7.76 24.20
N SER A 97 -10.31 8.03 25.09
CA SER A 97 -10.47 9.03 26.14
C SER A 97 -10.50 10.45 25.55
N LEU A 98 -11.37 11.31 26.10
CA LEU A 98 -11.53 12.68 25.62
C LEU A 98 -10.24 13.50 25.76
N GLN A 99 -9.48 13.28 26.83
CA GLN A 99 -8.25 14.03 27.07
C GLN A 99 -7.19 13.65 26.03
N SER A 100 -6.99 12.35 25.80
CA SER A 100 -6.06 11.85 24.78
C SER A 100 -6.38 12.35 23.37
N ARG A 101 -7.68 12.42 23.01
CA ARG A 101 -8.13 13.01 21.73
C ARG A 101 -7.89 14.51 21.62
N ARG A 102 -7.86 15.24 22.73
CA ARG A 102 -7.52 16.69 22.75
C ARG A 102 -6.03 16.94 22.70
N ASP A 103 -5.25 15.98 23.18
CA ASP A 103 -3.80 16.02 23.21
C ASP A 103 -3.19 15.42 21.94
N ASP A 104 -4.02 15.08 20.94
CA ASP A 104 -3.64 14.49 19.65
C ASP A 104 -2.77 13.22 19.79
N ILE A 105 -3.02 12.41 20.82
CA ILE A 105 -2.25 11.19 21.05
C ILE A 105 -2.62 10.14 20.00
N GLU A 106 -1.61 9.69 19.28
CA GLU A 106 -1.67 8.58 18.33
C GLU A 106 -0.73 7.48 18.81
N TYR A 107 -1.15 6.23 18.66
CA TYR A 107 -0.25 5.08 18.80
C TYR A 107 -0.52 4.12 17.64
N PRO A 108 0.51 3.74 16.87
CA PRO A 108 0.31 2.81 15.77
C PRO A 108 0.64 1.37 16.18
N GLU A 109 -0.09 0.41 15.62
CA GLU A 109 0.17 -1.02 15.80
C GLU A 109 0.47 -1.70 14.47
N ALA A 110 1.49 -2.56 14.46
CA ALA A 110 1.95 -3.22 13.25
C ALA A 110 0.93 -4.26 12.75
N ILE A 111 0.79 -4.39 11.43
CA ILE A 111 -0.02 -5.42 10.78
C ILE A 111 0.91 -6.43 10.11
N THR A 112 0.64 -7.72 10.32
CA THR A 112 1.31 -8.82 9.61
C THR A 112 0.27 -9.71 8.95
N ILE A 113 0.39 -9.87 7.64
CA ILE A 113 -0.39 -10.81 6.81
C ILE A 113 0.59 -11.89 6.37
N GLY A 114 0.26 -13.15 6.67
CA GLY A 114 1.09 -14.29 6.28
C GLY A 114 1.00 -14.61 4.79
N ASP A 115 1.52 -15.78 4.42
CA ASP A 115 1.46 -16.25 3.05
C ASP A 115 0.08 -16.87 2.72
N ASP A 116 -0.27 -16.92 1.43
CA ASP A 116 -1.44 -17.65 0.90
C ASP A 116 -2.83 -17.12 1.37
N TYR A 117 -2.97 -15.80 1.51
CA TYR A 117 -4.21 -15.11 1.91
C TYR A 117 -4.92 -14.34 0.79
#